data_AF-A0A5J4XJJ5-F1
#
_entry.id   AF-A0A5J4XJJ5-F1
#
_cell.length_a   1.000
_cell.length_b   1.000
_cell.length_c   1.000
_cell.angle_alpha   90.00
_cell.angle_beta   90.00
_cell.angle_gamma   90.00
#
_symmetry.space_group_name_H-M   'P 1'
#
loop_
_entity.id
_entity.type
_entity.pdbx_description
1 polymer ?
#
loop_
_entity_poly.entity_id
_entity_poly.type
_entity_poly.pdbx_seq_one_letter_code
_entity_poly.pdbx_strand_id
1 'polypeptide(L)' 'MVSGAFFGACIGLSINLYSNALRKVPLMRQPWEHLIAIGGGAWVGNKIVEYENRTAKELEGMLAKRAERNQKLEGFNS' A
#
# COMPACT_ATOMS: atom_id res chain seq x y z
N MET A 1 -1.70 -9.79 4.15
CA MET A 1 -2.74 -9.50 3.13
C MET A 1 -3.95 -8.77 3.72
N VAL A 2 -4.61 -9.29 4.76
CA VAL A 2 -5.83 -8.67 5.34
C VAL A 2 -5.60 -7.26 5.91
N SER A 3 -4.44 -6.98 6.54
CA SER A 3 -4.19 -5.69 7.21
C SER A 3 -4.17 -4.47 6.28
N GLY A 4 -3.60 -4.59 5.07
CA GLY A 4 -3.51 -3.47 4.13
C GLY A 4 -4.84 -3.15 3.46
N ALA A 5 -5.62 -4.18 3.12
CA ALA A 5 -6.97 -4.03 2.61
C ALA A 5 -7.91 -3.42 3.67
N PHE A 6 -7.78 -3.85 4.93
CA PHE A 6 -8.56 -3.34 6.05
C PHE A 6 -8.21 -1.87 6.35
N PHE A 7 -6.93 -1.52 6.35
CA PHE A 7 -6.48 -0.13 6.53
C PHE A 7 -6.95 0.77 5.38
N GLY A 8 -6.84 0.31 4.13
CA GLY A 8 -7.36 1.01 2.95
C GLY A 8 -8.87 1.19 2.98
N ALA A 9 -9.62 0.18 3.44
CA ALA A 9 -11.07 0.26 3.63
C ALA A 9 -11.47 1.26 4.73
N CYS A 10 -10.76 1.28 5.87
CA CYS A 10 -10.98 2.23 6.95
C CYS A 10 -10.68 3.68 6.50
N ILE A 11 -9.61 3.90 5.74
CA ILE A 11 -9.31 5.22 5.18
C ILE A 11 -10.37 5.64 4.15
N GLY A 12 -10.79 4.72 3.27
CA GLY A 12 -11.87 4.96 2.31
C GLY A 12 -13.19 5.32 2.99
N LEU A 13 -13.53 4.66 4.10
CA LEU A 13 -14.69 5.01 4.92
C LEU A 13 -14.53 6.37 5.60
N SER A 14 -13.37 6.65 6.18
CA SER A 14 -13.07 7.92 6.88
C SER A 14 -13.20 9.13 5.95
N ILE A 15 -12.68 9.03 4.73
CA ILE A 15 -12.74 10.11 3.71
C ILE A 15 -14.19 10.41 3.31
N ASN A 16 -15.02 9.37 3.16
CA ASN A 16 -16.44 9.55 2.84
C ASN A 16 -17.25 10.09 4.02
N LEU A 17 -16.94 9.65 5.24
CA LEU A 17 -17.57 10.17 6.45
C LEU A 17 -17.24 11.66 6.63
N TYR A 18 -15.99 12.07 6.35
CA TYR A 18 -15.54 13.45 6.42
C TYR A 18 -16.23 14.34 5.38
N SER A 19 -16.36 13.86 4.14
CA SER A 19 -17.06 14.58 3.06
C SER A 19 -18.55 14.80 3.38
N ASN A 20 -19.19 13.83 4.04
CA ASN A 20 -20.59 13.92 4.49
C ASN A 20 -20.77 14.82 5.72
N ALA A 21 -19.80 14.82 6.66
CA ALA A 21 -19.80 15.70 7.83
C ALA A 21 -19.68 17.19 7.45
N LEU A 22 -18.84 17.51 6.45
CA LEU A 22 -18.65 18.89 5.97
C LEU A 22 -19.89 19.49 5.29
N ARG A 23 -20.78 18.68 4.73
CA ARG A 23 -21.97 19.15 4.00
C ARG A 23 -23.22 19.33 4.85
N LYS A 24 -23.23 18.94 6.14
CA LYS A 24 -24.44 18.95 7.00
C LYS A 24 -25.66 18.23 6.38
N VAL A 25 -25.45 17.16 5.61
CA VAL A 25 -26.53 16.37 4.97
C VAL A 25 -26.62 15.00 5.64
N PRO A 26 -27.83 14.42 5.84
CA PRO A 26 -28.00 13.13 6.51
C PRO A 26 -27.11 12.02 5.92
N LEU A 27 -26.42 11.34 6.83
CA LEU A 27 -25.25 10.46 6.65
C LEU A 27 -25.42 9.29 5.65
N MET A 28 -26.62 8.99 5.17
CA MET A 28 -26.96 7.74 4.45
C MET A 28 -27.64 7.97 3.09
N ARG A 29 -27.40 9.12 2.43
CA ARG A 29 -28.12 9.39 1.16
C ARG A 29 -27.70 8.50 -0.01
N GLN A 30 -26.46 7.96 -0.03
CA GLN A 30 -25.97 7.05 -1.08
C GLN A 30 -25.07 5.92 -0.53
N PRO A 31 -25.63 4.79 -0.07
CA PRO A 31 -24.85 3.66 0.46
C PRO A 31 -23.90 3.03 -0.57
N TRP A 32 -24.20 3.17 -1.85
CA TRP A 32 -23.36 2.69 -2.95
C TRP A 32 -22.02 3.43 -3.06
N GLU A 33 -21.93 4.71 -2.67
CA GLU A 33 -20.65 5.43 -2.67
C GLU A 33 -19.69 4.87 -1.62
N HIS A 34 -20.21 4.47 -0.45
CA HIS A 34 -19.41 3.82 0.59
C HIS A 34 -18.90 2.46 0.12
N LEU A 35 -19.73 1.67 -0.57
CA LEU A 35 -19.32 0.39 -1.15
C LEU A 35 -18.22 0.57 -2.22
N ILE A 36 -18.35 1.58 -3.08
CA ILE A 36 -17.34 1.91 -4.09
C ILE A 36 -16.03 2.36 -3.43
N ALA A 37 -16.11 3.16 -2.37
CA ALA A 37 -14.92 3.64 -1.67
C ALA A 37 -14.24 2.56 -0.82
N ILE A 38 -15.01 1.68 -0.18
CA ILE A 38 -14.47 0.50 0.51
C ILE A 38 -13.82 -0.45 -0.51
N GLY A 39 -14.53 -0.75 -1.60
CA GLY A 39 -14.03 -1.63 -2.65
C GLY A 39 -12.77 -1.06 -3.33
N GLY A 40 -12.81 0.23 -3.68
CA GLY A 40 -11.67 0.95 -4.24
C GLY A 40 -10.50 1.05 -3.27
N GLY A 41 -10.76 1.39 -2.00
CA GLY A 41 -9.75 1.45 -0.94
C GLY A 41 -9.10 0.10 -0.65
N ALA A 42 -9.88 -0.99 -0.67
CA ALA A 42 -9.36 -2.35 -0.51
C ALA A 42 -8.52 -2.81 -1.71
N TRP A 43 -8.91 -2.43 -2.94
CA TRP A 43 -8.13 -2.73 -4.15
C TRP A 43 -6.80 -1.97 -4.17
N VAL A 44 -6.83 -0.66 -3.88
CA VAL A 44 -5.61 0.17 -3.79
C VAL A 44 -4.72 -0.32 -2.64
N GLY A 45 -5.29 -0.63 -1.48
CA GLY A 45 -4.54 -1.16 -0.34
C GLY A 45 -3.83 -2.47 -0.65
N ASN A 46 -4.46 -3.38 -1.40
CA ASN A 46 -3.80 -4.61 -1.86
C ASN A 46 -2.66 -4.31 -2.85
N LYS A 47 -2.85 -3.38 -3.78
CA LYS A 47 -1.82 -3.00 -4.75
C LYS A 47 -0.60 -2.34 -4.10
N ILE A 48 -0.80 -1.52 -3.08
CA ILE A 48 0.30 -0.89 -2.34
C ILE A 48 1.15 -1.95 -1.63
N VAL A 49 0.52 -2.89 -0.93
CA VAL A 49 1.23 -3.97 -0.22
C VAL A 49 1.98 -4.87 -1.20
N GLU A 50 1.41 -5.16 -2.36
CA GLU A 50 2.09 -5.91 -3.42
C GLU A 50 3.34 -5.14 -3.92
N TYR A 51 3.20 -3.82 -4.09
CA TYR A 51 4.29 -2.96 -4.53
C TYR A 51 5.44 -2.91 -3.50
N GLU A 52 5.12 -2.71 -2.23
CA GLU A 52 6.11 -2.70 -1.15
C GLU A 52 6.91 -4.02 -1.09
N ASN A 53 6.22 -5.16 -1.16
CA ASN A 53 6.87 -6.47 -1.15
C ASN A 53 7.78 -6.68 -2.36
N ARG A 54 7.39 -6.17 -3.54
CA ARG A 54 8.22 -6.26 -4.75
C ARG A 54 9.48 -5.42 -4.61
N THR A 55 9.35 -4.18 -4.13
CA THR A 55 10.48 -3.27 -3.93
C THR A 55 11.45 -3.79 -2.87
N ALA A 56 10.96 -4.37 -1.77
CA ALA A 56 11.80 -4.99 -0.75
C ALA A 56 12.65 -6.13 -1.33
N LYS A 57 12.04 -7.02 -2.14
CA LYS A 57 12.75 -8.11 -2.81
C LYS A 57 13.79 -7.62 -3.81
N GLU A 58 13.47 -6.60 -4.60
CA GLU A 58 14.44 -5.98 -5.52
C GLU A 58 15.63 -5.37 -4.77
N LEU A 59 15.38 -4.72 -3.63
CA LEU A 59 16.41 -4.11 -2.81
C LEU A 59 17.37 -5.16 -2.24
N GLU A 60 16.83 -6.25 -1.68
CA GLU A 60 17.64 -7.38 -1.20
C GLU A 60 18.48 -7.99 -2.32
N GLY A 61 17.90 -8.18 -3.51
CA GLY A 61 18.63 -8.69 -4.67
C GLY A 61 19.76 -7.77 -5.13
N MET A 62 19.57 -6.45 -5.06
CA MET A 62 20.63 -5.48 -5.36
C MET A 62 21.73 -5.46 -4.29
N LEU A 63 21.36 -5.58 -3.02
CA LEU A 63 22.33 -5.64 -1.91
C LEU A 63 23.19 -6.92 -1.99
N ALA A 64 22.59 -8.07 -2.29
CA ALA A 64 23.31 -9.32 -2.50
C ALA A 64 24.31 -9.21 -3.66
N LYS A 65 23.89 -8.65 -4.81
CA LYS A 65 24.78 -8.39 -5.95
C LYS A 65 25.92 -7.43 -5.61
N ARG A 66 25.66 -6.41 -4.79
CA ARG A 66 26.70 -5.47 -4.31
C ARG A 66 27.69 -6.16 -3.38
N ALA A 67 27.22 -7.03 -2.48
CA ALA A 67 28.09 -7.80 -1.60
C ALA A 67 29.01 -8.75 -2.38
N GLU A 68 28.48 -9.49 -3.37
CA GLU A 68 29.28 -10.37 -4.24
C GLU A 68 30.32 -9.58 -5.05
N ARG A 69 29.95 -8.40 -5.55
CA ARG A 69 30.87 -7.49 -6.26
C ARG A 69 32.01 -7.03 -5.36
N ASN A 70 31.72 -6.67 -4.11
CA ASN A 70 32.74 -6.23 -3.16
C ASN A 70 33.70 -7.38 -2.80
N GLN A 71 33.18 -8.58 -2.54
CA GLN A 71 34.01 -9.76 -2.25
C GLN A 71 34.94 -10.13 -3.43
N LYS A 72 34.46 -10.00 -4.67
CA LYS A 72 35.29 -10.20 -5.87
C LYS A 72 36.39 -9.16 -6.01
N LEU A 73 36.15 -7.92 -5.58
CA LEU A 73 37.15 -6.86 -5.63
C LEU A 73 38.22 -7.03 -4.55
N GLU A 74 37.83 -7.43 -3.34
CA GLU A 74 38.78 -7.72 -2.25
C GLU A 74 39.68 -8.92 -2.58
N GLY A 75 39.13 -9.98 -3.16
CA GLY A 75 39.93 -11.13 -3.61
C GLY A 75 40.77 -10.90 -4.86
N PHE A 76 40.56 -9.80 -5.59
CA PHE A 76 41.41 -9.39 -6.72
C PHE A 76 42.56 -8.46 -6.28
N ASN A 77 42.45 -7.84 -5.10
CA ASN A 77 43.43 -6.89 -4.57
C ASN A 77 44.40 -7.52 -3.53
N SER A 78 44.39 -8.86 -3.40
CA SER A 78 45.32 -9.69 -2.60
C SER A 78 46.13 -10.61 -3.50
#